data_AF-A0A453AHU6-F1
#
_entry.id   AF-A0A453AHU6-F1
#
_cell.length_a   1.000
_cell.length_b   1.000
_cell.length_c   1.000
_cell.angle_alpha   90.00
_cell.angle_beta   90.00
_cell.angle_gamma   90.00
#
_symmetry.space_group_name_H-M   'P 1'
#
loop_
_entity.id
_entity.type
_entity.pdbx_description
1 polymer ?
#
loop_
_entity_poly.entity_id
_entity_poly.type
_entity_poly.pdbx_seq_one_letter_code
_entity_poly.pdbx_strand_id
1 'polypeptide(L)'
;MGIRIPEEPLLDLVEDYPDNDIVQEMIKILCQRYVHFKRTRGDGSCFYRAFFFSYLENLGQMQDSQAEVTRLMEHVAVSRENFCRLKWDKAYFLNPEEYFSSVASVCILIAHRSFTFFLMS
;
A
#
# COMPACT_ATOMS: atom_id res chain seq x y z
N MET A 1 -2.50 16.40 -8.89
CA MET A 1 -1.82 16.50 -7.58
C MET A 1 -1.83 15.11 -6.97
N GLY A 2 -0.67 14.47 -6.75
CA GLY A 2 -0.63 13.10 -6.21
C GLY A 2 -0.93 13.11 -4.72
N ILE A 3 -1.72 12.14 -4.23
CA ILE A 3 -1.99 11.99 -2.79
C ILE A 3 -0.73 11.41 -2.16
N ARG A 4 0.12 12.26 -1.58
CA ARG A 4 1.23 11.84 -0.71
C ARG A 4 0.65 11.73 0.71
N ILE A 5 0.72 10.55 1.31
CA ILE A 5 0.39 10.40 2.73
C ILE A 5 1.52 11.06 3.52
N PRO A 6 1.22 12.00 4.43
CA PRO A 6 2.26 12.68 5.21
C PRO A 6 3.03 11.69 6.08
N GLU A 7 4.34 11.88 6.14
CA GLU A 7 5.23 11.18 7.08
C GLU A 7 5.29 11.98 8.37
N GLU A 8 5.11 11.28 9.49
CA GLU A 8 5.19 11.82 10.84
C GLU A 8 6.36 11.14 11.56
N PRO A 9 7.14 11.87 12.38
CA PRO A 9 8.13 11.27 13.28
C PRO A 9 7.48 10.23 14.20
N LEU A 10 8.08 9.05 14.33
CA LEU A 10 7.51 7.98 15.16
C LEU A 10 7.42 8.38 16.64
N LEU A 11 8.29 9.27 17.11
CA LEU A 11 8.29 9.75 18.48
C LEU A 11 7.02 10.56 18.81
N ASP A 12 6.45 11.26 17.82
CA ASP A 12 5.24 12.07 18.00
C ASP A 12 4.04 11.18 18.36
N LEU A 13 4.08 9.88 18.05
CA LEU A 13 3.04 8.92 18.43
C LEU A 13 2.91 8.75 19.96
N VAL A 14 3.94 9.13 20.73
CA VAL A 14 3.87 9.13 22.21
C VAL A 14 2.77 10.07 22.70
N GLU A 15 2.52 11.18 21.99
CA GLU A 15 1.51 12.18 22.36
C GLU A 15 0.07 11.63 22.29
N ASP A 16 -0.15 10.58 21.49
CA ASP A 16 -1.46 9.90 21.40
C ASP A 16 -1.77 9.05 22.65
N TYR A 17 -0.78 8.80 23.52
CA TYR A 17 -0.89 7.90 24.68
C TYR A 17 -0.35 8.51 26.00
N PRO A 18 -0.85 9.67 26.45
CA PRO A 18 -0.26 10.42 27.56
C PRO A 18 -0.26 9.67 28.90
N ASP A 19 -1.25 8.79 29.12
CA ASP A 19 -1.44 8.07 30.40
C ASP A 19 -1.02 6.59 30.34
N ASN A 20 -0.29 6.16 29.30
CA ASN A 20 0.09 4.77 29.10
C ASN A 20 1.60 4.59 28.96
N ASP A 21 2.30 4.60 30.09
CA ASP A 21 3.76 4.46 30.19
C ASP A 21 4.28 3.22 29.45
N ILE A 22 3.53 2.10 29.46
CA ILE A 22 3.92 0.87 28.77
C ILE A 22 3.94 1.10 27.25
N VAL A 23 2.89 1.70 26.70
CA VAL A 23 2.82 1.98 25.25
C VAL A 23 3.87 3.02 24.86
N GLN A 24 4.09 4.05 25.67
CA GLN A 24 5.14 5.04 25.41
C GLN A 24 6.53 4.40 25.36
N GLU A 25 6.84 3.49 26.29
CA GLU A 25 8.12 2.77 26.29
C GLU A 25 8.27 1.85 25.07
N MET A 26 7.20 1.17 24.67
CA MET A 26 7.18 0.38 23.42
C MET A 26 7.46 1.24 22.19
N ILE A 27 6.90 2.46 22.12
CA ILE A 27 7.17 3.40 21.02
C ILE A 27 8.65 3.81 21.03
N LYS A 28 9.23 4.14 22.19
CA LYS A 28 10.67 4.49 22.30
C LYS A 28 11.58 3.34 21.86
N ILE A 29 11.22 2.09 22.17
CA ILE A 29 11.94 0.90 21.68
C ILE A 29 11.84 0.82 20.15
N LEU A 30 10.67 1.06 19.55
CA LEU A 30 10.51 1.08 18.10
C LEU A 30 11.33 2.19 17.43
N CYS A 31 11.45 3.36 18.07
CA CYS A 31 12.28 4.47 17.59
C CYS A 31 13.77 4.12 17.43
N GLN A 32 14.25 3.04 18.07
CA GLN A 32 15.63 2.56 17.86
C GLN A 32 15.86 1.99 16.46
N ARG A 33 14.79 1.60 15.74
CA ARG A 33 14.86 0.97 14.41
C ARG A 33 14.10 1.73 13.33
N TYR A 34 13.08 2.49 13.72
CA TYR A 34 12.18 3.18 12.78
C TYR A 34 12.12 4.67 13.11
N VAL A 35 12.18 5.51 12.08
CA VAL A 35 12.23 6.98 12.25
C VAL A 35 10.86 7.62 12.05
N HIS A 36 10.10 7.15 11.05
CA HIS A 36 8.83 7.76 10.65
C HIS A 36 7.73 6.71 10.52
N PHE A 37 6.48 7.17 10.57
CA PHE A 37 5.29 6.38 10.25
C PHE A 37 4.32 7.18 9.38
N LYS A 38 3.37 6.47 8.76
CA LYS A 38 2.29 7.04 7.96
C LYS A 38 0.96 6.57 8.53
N ARG A 39 0.10 7.50 8.94
CA ARG A 39 -1.24 7.16 9.43
C ARG A 39 -2.12 6.64 8.29
N THR A 40 -3.01 5.71 8.62
CA THR A 40 -4.10 5.29 7.73
C THR A 40 -5.44 5.51 8.39
N ARG A 41 -6.49 5.70 7.59
CA ARG A 41 -7.85 5.84 8.11
C ARG A 41 -8.31 4.54 8.78
N GLY A 42 -8.69 4.63 10.05
CA GLY A 42 -9.21 3.53 10.86
C GLY A 42 -10.70 3.24 10.63
N ASP A 43 -11.08 2.87 9.40
CA ASP A 43 -12.47 2.54 9.02
C ASP A 43 -12.71 1.03 8.82
N GLY A 44 -11.82 0.19 9.37
CA GLY A 44 -11.85 -1.27 9.18
C GLY A 44 -11.05 -1.79 7.99
N SER A 45 -10.65 -0.92 7.04
CA SER A 45 -9.82 -1.29 5.88
C SER A 45 -8.35 -0.86 6.02
N CYS A 46 -7.92 -0.45 7.22
CA CYS A 46 -6.59 0.15 7.46
C CYS A 46 -5.44 -0.78 7.06
N PHE A 47 -5.54 -2.08 7.35
CA PHE A 47 -4.53 -3.08 6.97
C PHE A 47 -4.30 -3.10 5.45
N TYR A 48 -5.38 -3.26 4.67
CA TYR A 48 -5.30 -3.32 3.21
C TYR A 48 -4.73 -2.03 2.62
N ARG A 49 -5.12 -0.87 3.17
CA ARG A 49 -4.55 0.42 2.75
C ARG A 49 -3.07 0.51 3.07
N ALA A 50 -2.67 0.22 4.31
CA ALA A 50 -1.28 0.31 4.74
C ALA A 50 -0.38 -0.59 3.90
N PHE A 51 -0.81 -1.85 3.70
CA PHE A 51 -0.11 -2.81 2.86
C PHE A 51 0.03 -2.31 1.43
N PHE A 52 -1.09 -1.91 0.79
CA PHE A 52 -1.09 -1.51 -0.61
C PHE A 52 -0.21 -0.27 -0.85
N PHE A 53 -0.32 0.74 0.00
CA PHE A 53 0.53 1.94 -0.12
C PHE A 53 2.01 1.64 0.11
N SER A 54 2.35 0.89 1.17
CA SER A 54 3.74 0.54 1.47
C SER A 54 4.36 -0.32 0.35
N TYR A 55 3.60 -1.27 -0.19
CA TYR A 55 4.05 -2.13 -1.27
C TYR A 55 4.35 -1.32 -2.54
N LEU A 56 3.44 -0.43 -2.95
CA LEU A 56 3.63 0.39 -4.15
C LEU A 56 4.75 1.41 -4.01
N GLU A 57 4.92 1.99 -2.82
CA GLU A 57 6.05 2.88 -2.54
C GLU A 57 7.38 2.13 -2.65
N ASN A 58 7.46 0.95 -2.07
CA ASN A 58 8.65 0.09 -2.14
C ASN A 58 8.93 -0.37 -3.58
N LEU A 59 7.89 -0.72 -4.34
CA LEU A 59 7.99 -1.09 -5.74
C LEU A 59 8.63 0.02 -6.59
N GLY A 60 8.34 1.28 -6.28
CA GLY A 60 8.98 2.42 -6.93
C GLY A 60 10.46 2.61 -6.61
N GLN A 61 10.96 2.01 -5.52
CA GLN A 61 12.35 2.09 -5.07
C GLN A 61 13.18 0.84 -5.40
N MET A 62 12.54 -0.24 -5.84
CA MET A 62 13.19 -1.51 -6.16
C MET A 62 13.97 -1.46 -7.49
N GLN A 63 15.19 -2.00 -7.50
CA GLN A 63 15.98 -2.16 -8.73
C GLN A 63 15.28 -3.07 -9.76
N ASP A 64 14.70 -4.18 -9.31
CA ASP A 64 13.99 -5.14 -10.16
C ASP A 64 12.46 -4.94 -10.18
N SER A 65 12.01 -3.68 -10.07
CA SER A 65 10.59 -3.32 -9.99
C SER A 65 9.75 -3.93 -11.12
N GLN A 66 10.28 -4.02 -12.34
CA GLN A 66 9.59 -4.61 -13.49
C GLN A 66 9.33 -6.13 -13.32
N ALA A 67 10.27 -6.86 -12.73
CA ALA A 67 10.09 -8.29 -12.45
C ALA A 67 9.01 -8.49 -11.39
N GLU A 68 9.00 -7.66 -10.34
CA GLU A 68 7.98 -7.74 -9.29
C GLU A 68 6.59 -7.30 -9.79
N VAL A 69 6.52 -6.29 -10.67
CA VAL A 69 5.27 -5.95 -11.38
C VAL A 69 4.75 -7.14 -12.18
N THR A 70 5.63 -7.83 -12.90
CA THR A 70 5.27 -9.00 -13.71
C THR A 70 4.71 -10.12 -12.82
N ARG A 71 5.43 -10.46 -11.75
CA ARG A 71 5.00 -11.45 -10.75
C ARG A 71 3.64 -11.09 -10.12
N LEU A 72 3.45 -9.81 -9.76
CA LEU A 72 2.19 -9.33 -9.20
C LEU A 72 1.04 -9.51 -10.21
N MET A 73 1.26 -9.13 -11.48
CA MET A 73 0.24 -9.24 -12.52
C MET A 73 -0.14 -10.70 -12.82
N GLU A 74 0.81 -11.63 -12.77
CA GLU A 74 0.52 -13.08 -12.86
C GLU A 74 -0.38 -13.54 -11.72
N HIS A 75 -0.10 -13.14 -10.48
CA HIS A 75 -0.95 -13.46 -9.34
C HIS A 75 -2.34 -12.82 -9.42
N VAL A 76 -2.46 -11.60 -9.94
CA VAL A 76 -3.74 -10.94 -10.19
C VAL A 76 -4.56 -11.70 -11.23
N ALA A 77 -3.92 -12.17 -12.32
CA ALA A 77 -4.59 -12.96 -13.34
C ALA A 77 -5.13 -14.29 -12.79
N VAL A 78 -4.34 -15.01 -11.99
CA VAL A 78 -4.79 -16.24 -11.29
C VAL A 78 -5.92 -15.95 -10.31
N SER A 79 -5.84 -14.85 -9.57
CA SER A 79 -6.90 -14.45 -8.63
C SER A 79 -8.22 -14.16 -9.36
N ARG A 80 -8.16 -13.49 -10.52
CA ARG A 80 -9.32 -13.24 -11.38
C ARG A 80 -9.99 -14.55 -11.81
N GLU A 81 -9.22 -15.53 -12.27
CA GLU A 81 -9.75 -16.85 -12.66
C GLU A 81 -10.44 -17.54 -11.47
N ASN A 82 -9.82 -17.50 -10.29
CA ASN A 82 -10.41 -18.04 -9.07
C ASN A 82 -11.72 -17.36 -8.69
N PHE A 83 -11.80 -16.03 -8.78
CA PHE A 83 -13.05 -15.31 -8.51
C PHE A 83 -14.16 -15.65 -9.50
N CYS A 84 -13.85 -15.78 -10.80
CA CYS A 84 -14.80 -16.24 -11.81
C CYS A 84 -15.30 -17.67 -11.51
N ARG A 85 -14.41 -18.58 -11.11
CA ARG A 85 -14.79 -19.96 -10.72
C ARG A 85 -15.74 -19.98 -9.53
N LEU A 86 -15.53 -19.08 -8.57
CA LEU A 86 -16.40 -18.92 -7.39
C LEU A 86 -17.69 -18.13 -7.69
N LYS A 87 -17.91 -17.69 -8.95
CA LYS A 87 -19.01 -16.81 -9.36
C LYS A 87 -19.07 -15.49 -8.58
N TRP A 88 -17.94 -15.06 -8.01
CA TRP A 88 -17.82 -13.81 -7.25
C TRP A 88 -17.94 -12.58 -8.14
N ASP A 89 -17.55 -12.70 -9.41
CA ASP A 89 -17.73 -11.70 -10.45
C ASP A 89 -19.20 -11.26 -10.61
N LYS A 90 -20.17 -12.11 -10.29
CA LYS A 90 -21.60 -11.79 -10.42
C LYS A 90 -22.27 -11.38 -9.11
N ALA A 91 -21.63 -11.67 -7.97
CA ALA A 91 -22.22 -11.49 -6.65
C ALA A 91 -21.88 -10.14 -6.00
N TYR A 92 -20.70 -9.59 -6.30
CA TYR A 92 -20.17 -8.42 -5.57
C TYR A 92 -19.74 -7.26 -6.48
N PHE A 93 -19.49 -7.51 -7.76
CA PHE A 93 -19.04 -6.47 -8.70
C PHE A 93 -20.14 -6.18 -9.72
N LEU A 94 -20.51 -4.90 -9.85
CA LEU A 94 -21.40 -4.45 -10.93
C LEU A 94 -20.73 -4.61 -12.30
N ASN A 95 -19.41 -4.39 -12.36
CA ASN A 95 -18.59 -4.55 -13.56
C ASN A 95 -17.18 -5.07 -13.18
N PRO A 96 -16.96 -6.39 -13.19
CA PRO A 96 -15.68 -7.00 -12.82
C PRO A 96 -14.51 -6.57 -13.71
N GLU A 97 -14.72 -6.47 -15.02
CA GLU A 97 -13.65 -6.09 -15.96
C GLU A 97 -13.14 -4.68 -15.71
N GLU A 98 -14.06 -3.75 -15.45
CA GLU A 98 -13.71 -2.37 -15.11
C GLU A 98 -12.97 -2.28 -13.77
N TYR A 99 -13.42 -3.02 -12.76
CA TYR A 99 -12.73 -3.07 -11.45
C TYR A 99 -11.30 -3.60 -11.58
N PHE A 100 -11.09 -4.75 -12.22
CA PHE A 100 -9.76 -5.33 -12.37
C PHE A 100 -8.86 -4.49 -13.29
N SER A 101 -9.41 -3.91 -14.37
CA SER A 101 -8.67 -3.01 -15.26
C SER A 101 -8.26 -1.71 -14.55
N SER A 102 -9.13 -1.18 -13.68
CA SER A 102 -8.83 -0.02 -12.84
C SER A 102 -7.68 -0.31 -11.88
N VAL A 103 -7.74 -1.43 -11.14
CA VAL A 103 -6.67 -1.83 -10.20
C VAL A 103 -5.34 -2.03 -10.93
N ALA A 104 -5.34 -2.76 -12.05
CA ALA A 104 -4.14 -2.96 -12.86
C ALA A 104 -3.59 -1.64 -13.41
N SER A 105 -4.46 -0.77 -13.91
CA SER A 105 -4.08 0.55 -14.44
C SER A 105 -3.53 1.47 -13.36
N VAL A 106 -4.07 1.44 -12.14
CA VAL A 106 -3.54 2.17 -10.99
C VAL A 106 -2.16 1.63 -10.60
N CYS A 107 -1.99 0.31 -10.51
CA CYS A 107 -0.69 -0.30 -10.24
C CYS A 107 0.36 0.06 -11.31
N ILE A 108 -0.02 -0.01 -12.60
CA ILE A 108 0.86 0.34 -13.72
C ILE A 108 1.17 1.83 -13.74
N LEU A 109 0.18 2.72 -13.58
CA LEU A 109 0.38 4.17 -13.53
C LEU A 109 1.28 4.58 -12.36
N ILE A 110 1.13 3.94 -11.20
CA ILE A 110 1.97 4.21 -10.02
C ILE A 110 3.40 3.70 -10.27
N ALA A 111 3.58 2.51 -10.83
CA ALA A 111 4.89 2.00 -11.23
C ALA A 111 5.57 2.91 -12.29
N HIS A 112 4.82 3.35 -13.31
CA HIS A 112 5.34 4.20 -14.38
C HIS A 112 5.67 5.62 -13.90
N ARG A 113 4.87 6.19 -12.99
CA ARG A 113 5.15 7.52 -12.40
C ARG A 113 6.38 7.49 -11.49
N SER A 114 6.57 6.44 -10.71
CA SER A 114 7.79 6.25 -9.92
C SER A 114 9.03 6.20 -10.82
N PHE A 115 8.92 5.57 -12.00
CA PHE A 115 9.99 5.52 -13.00
C PHE A 115 10.26 6.88 -13.68
N THR A 116 9.23 7.69 -13.94
CA THR A 116 9.41 9.00 -14.59
C THR A 116 10.02 10.05 -13.65
N PHE A 117 9.76 9.94 -12.34
CA PHE A 117 10.31 10.87 -11.34
C PHE A 117 11.81 10.63 -11.09
N PHE A 118 12.29 9.38 -11.24
CA PHE A 118 13.68 9.02 -11.07
C PHE A 118 14.58 9.40 -12.26
N LEU A 119 14.03 9.47 -13.48
CA LEU A 119 14.79 9.92 -14.66
C LEU A 119 14.93 11.45 -14.79
N MET A 120 14.21 12.22 -13.96
CA MET A 120 14.22 13.68 -13.94
C MET A 120 14.88 14.27 -12.67
N SER A 121 15.50 13.44 -11.82
CA SER A 121 16.26 13.87 -10.63
C SER A 121 17.75 13.63 -10.81
#